data_AF-A0A1L5BMH9-F1
#
_entry.id   AF-A0A1L5BMH9-F1
#
_cell.length_a   1.000
_cell.length_b   1.000
_cell.length_c   1.000
_cell.angle_alpha   90.00
_cell.angle_beta   90.00
_cell.angle_gamma   90.00
#
_symmetry.space_group_name_H-M   'P 1'
#
loop_
_entity.id
_entity.type
_entity.pdbx_description
1 polymer ?
#
loop_
_entity_poly.entity_id
_entity_poly.type
_entity_poly.pdbx_seq_one_letter_code
_entity_poly.pdbx_strand_id
1 'polypeptide(L)'
;MSSGHIASEDLRLGIERIERLEEEKKGIADDIKDVYAEYKAKGFDTKTMRDIIRLRKMSAEQRREREAMLDIYKAALGMLDGTPLGRWAVERVSKPEDQPEQDHCPDDAAPDATDQEDAAERAPEPTVEDARRMGTEAAQANKPVTSNPFPARDARRAAWDEAWCQHLGSDGMDIPDALKPTPKKKGPSPEAAGEDE
;
A
#
# COMPACT_ATOMS: atom_id res chain seq x y z
N MET A 1 27.89 35.07 -60.47
CA MET A 1 28.08 33.61 -60.34
C MET A 1 28.85 33.34 -59.05
N SER A 2 28.16 33.21 -57.90
CA SER A 2 28.86 32.97 -56.60
C SER A 2 27.97 32.26 -55.57
N SER A 3 26.66 32.45 -55.60
CA SER A 3 25.73 31.78 -54.65
C SER A 3 25.64 30.26 -54.80
N GLY A 4 25.75 29.73 -56.03
CA GLY A 4 25.68 28.29 -56.28
C GLY A 4 26.90 27.50 -55.80
N HIS A 5 28.07 28.14 -55.74
CA HIS A 5 29.31 27.48 -55.30
C HIS A 5 29.32 27.32 -53.77
N ILE A 6 28.92 28.36 -53.04
CA ILE A 6 28.78 28.36 -51.57
C ILE A 6 27.76 27.29 -51.14
N ALA A 7 26.61 27.22 -51.82
CA ALA A 7 25.59 26.21 -51.53
C ALA A 7 26.08 24.76 -51.80
N SER A 8 26.98 24.57 -52.77
CA SER A 8 27.56 23.25 -53.08
C SER A 8 28.63 22.82 -52.08
N GLU A 9 29.38 23.77 -51.52
CA GLU A 9 30.40 23.51 -50.48
C GLU A 9 29.76 23.18 -49.14
N ASP A 10 28.73 23.93 -48.73
CA ASP A 10 27.94 23.62 -47.53
C ASP A 10 27.29 22.24 -47.60
N LEU A 11 26.77 21.85 -48.77
CA LEU A 11 26.18 20.52 -48.97
C LEU A 11 27.23 19.41 -48.83
N ARG A 12 28.44 19.59 -49.39
CA ARG A 12 29.54 18.62 -49.26
C ARG A 12 29.97 18.44 -47.81
N LEU A 13 30.17 19.54 -47.07
CA LEU A 13 30.50 19.51 -45.64
C LEU A 13 29.40 18.83 -44.82
N GLY A 14 28.13 19.07 -45.16
CA GLY A 14 26.99 18.39 -44.55
C GLY A 14 27.01 16.87 -44.77
N ILE A 15 27.29 16.43 -45.99
CA ILE A 15 27.37 15.01 -46.35
C ILE A 15 28.54 14.32 -45.62
N GLU A 16 29.75 14.89 -45.69
CA GLU A 16 30.93 14.33 -45.02
C GLU A 16 30.70 14.19 -43.50
N ARG A 17 30.03 15.18 -42.89
CA ARG A 17 29.67 15.11 -41.47
C ARG A 17 28.69 13.99 -41.16
N ILE A 18 27.70 13.75 -42.02
CA ILE A 18 26.72 12.67 -41.86
C ILE A 18 27.40 11.30 -42.06
N GLU A 19 28.27 11.16 -43.06
CA GLU A 19 28.99 9.90 -43.31
C GLU A 19 29.85 9.48 -42.12
N ARG A 20 30.59 10.44 -41.53
CA ARG A 20 31.34 10.21 -40.30
C ARG A 20 30.45 9.77 -39.13
N LEU A 21 29.28 10.40 -38.97
CA LEU A 21 28.33 10.05 -37.91
C LEU A 21 27.67 8.67 -38.13
N GLU A 22 27.40 8.28 -39.38
CA GLU A 22 26.89 6.94 -39.69
C GLU A 22 27.96 5.85 -39.47
N GLU A 23 29.24 6.14 -39.74
CA GLU A 23 30.35 5.24 -39.41
C GLU A 23 30.48 5.05 -37.88
N GLU A 24 30.46 6.14 -37.11
CA GLU A 24 30.47 6.09 -35.63
C GLU A 24 29.28 5.30 -35.09
N LYS A 25 28.07 5.54 -35.60
CA LYS A 25 26.85 4.83 -35.23
C LYS A 25 26.94 3.34 -35.55
N LYS A 26 27.56 2.97 -36.68
CA LYS A 26 27.79 1.57 -37.04
C LYS A 26 28.75 0.91 -36.04
N GLY A 27 29.85 1.57 -35.69
CA GLY A 27 30.77 1.08 -34.65
C GLY A 27 30.06 0.83 -33.32
N ILE A 28 29.29 1.80 -32.82
CA ILE A 28 28.49 1.66 -31.60
C ILE A 28 27.47 0.52 -31.72
N ALA A 29 26.83 0.37 -32.88
CA ALA A 29 25.86 -0.70 -33.11
C ALA A 29 26.51 -2.09 -33.09
N ASP A 30 27.75 -2.20 -33.57
CA ASP A 30 28.51 -3.44 -33.52
C ASP A 30 28.97 -3.75 -32.08
N ASP A 31 29.47 -2.75 -31.33
CA ASP A 31 29.79 -2.90 -29.90
C ASP A 31 28.58 -3.39 -29.08
N ILE A 32 27.39 -2.83 -29.35
CA ILE A 32 26.15 -3.26 -28.69
C ILE A 32 25.85 -4.73 -29.00
N LYS A 33 26.08 -5.20 -30.24
CA LYS A 33 25.87 -6.60 -30.62
C LYS A 33 26.85 -7.52 -29.91
N ASP A 34 28.11 -7.11 -29.78
CA ASP A 34 29.14 -7.89 -29.10
C ASP A 34 28.79 -8.06 -27.62
N VAL A 35 28.32 -7.01 -26.95
CA VAL A 35 27.81 -7.12 -25.56
C VAL A 35 26.64 -8.11 -25.47
N TYR A 36 25.67 -8.05 -26.39
CA TYR A 36 24.60 -9.05 -26.38
C TYR A 36 25.13 -10.47 -26.65
N ALA A 37 26.14 -10.64 -27.49
CA ALA A 37 26.74 -11.94 -27.78
C ALA A 37 27.49 -12.51 -26.56
N GLU A 38 28.24 -11.66 -25.84
CA GLU A 38 28.88 -12.04 -24.58
C GLU A 38 27.87 -12.54 -23.54
N TYR A 39 26.77 -11.80 -23.35
CA TYR A 39 25.73 -12.20 -22.39
C TYR A 39 24.94 -13.42 -22.86
N LYS A 40 24.77 -13.59 -24.17
CA LYS A 40 24.22 -14.82 -24.73
C LYS A 40 25.11 -16.03 -24.43
N ALA A 41 26.42 -15.89 -24.55
CA ALA A 41 27.38 -16.94 -24.20
C ALA A 41 27.36 -17.26 -22.69
N LYS A 42 27.09 -16.26 -21.84
CA LYS A 42 26.86 -16.44 -20.39
C LYS A 42 25.51 -17.11 -20.06
N GLY A 43 24.63 -17.33 -21.05
CA GLY A 43 23.33 -18.00 -20.87
C GLY A 43 22.14 -17.07 -20.65
N PHE A 44 22.28 -15.76 -20.84
CA PHE A 44 21.16 -14.82 -20.76
C PHE A 44 20.35 -14.76 -22.05
N ASP A 45 19.03 -14.57 -21.95
CA ASP A 45 18.19 -14.31 -23.12
C ASP A 45 18.30 -12.84 -23.58
N THR A 46 18.91 -12.65 -24.76
CA THR A 46 19.04 -11.34 -25.38
C THR A 46 17.70 -10.67 -25.71
N LYS A 47 16.61 -11.42 -25.90
CA LYS A 47 15.29 -10.85 -26.19
C LYS A 47 14.72 -10.16 -24.95
N THR A 48 14.66 -10.87 -23.83
CA THR A 48 14.27 -10.28 -22.54
C THR A 48 15.15 -9.09 -22.16
N MET A 49 16.47 -9.15 -22.38
CA MET A 49 17.36 -8.01 -22.10
C MET A 49 16.98 -6.75 -22.89
N ARG A 50 16.66 -6.89 -24.19
CA ARG A 50 16.21 -5.76 -25.02
C ARG A 50 14.89 -5.18 -24.51
N ASP A 51 13.97 -6.04 -24.07
CA ASP A 51 12.70 -5.62 -23.49
C ASP A 51 12.92 -4.85 -22.18
N ILE A 52 13.82 -5.31 -21.31
CA ILE A 52 14.21 -4.59 -20.09
C ILE A 52 14.80 -3.21 -20.41
N ILE A 53 15.69 -3.11 -21.40
CA ILE A 53 16.25 -1.81 -21.80
C ILE A 53 15.15 -0.88 -22.33
N ARG A 54 14.19 -1.40 -23.08
CA ARG A 54 13.03 -0.62 -23.54
C ARG A 54 12.19 -0.12 -22.36
N LEU A 55 11.91 -0.97 -21.38
CA LEU A 55 11.20 -0.62 -20.16
C LEU A 55 11.97 0.43 -19.34
N ARG A 56 13.29 0.30 -19.23
CA ARG A 56 14.15 1.26 -18.50
C ARG A 56 14.20 2.63 -19.16
N LYS A 57 14.03 2.71 -20.48
CA LYS A 57 13.92 3.99 -21.21
C LYS A 57 12.59 4.71 -20.98
N MET A 58 11.55 3.99 -20.53
CA MET A 58 10.25 4.57 -20.22
C MET A 58 10.24 5.17 -18.82
N SER A 59 9.48 6.25 -18.64
CA SER A 59 9.28 6.84 -17.30
C SER A 59 8.56 5.86 -16.37
N ALA A 60 8.75 6.02 -15.06
CA ALA A 60 8.09 5.16 -14.07
C ALA A 60 6.55 5.25 -14.17
N GLU A 61 6.04 6.43 -14.48
CA GLU A 61 4.60 6.66 -14.68
C GLU A 61 4.07 5.93 -15.92
N GLN A 62 4.75 6.08 -17.07
CA GLN A 62 4.40 5.38 -18.30
C GLN A 62 4.46 3.85 -18.16
N ARG A 63 5.37 3.34 -17.31
CA ARG A 63 5.42 1.91 -16.99
C ARG A 63 4.19 1.47 -16.20
N ARG A 64 3.84 2.20 -15.13
CA ARG A 64 2.64 1.91 -14.31
C ARG A 64 1.35 1.96 -15.11
N GLU A 65 1.17 2.99 -15.93
CA GLU A 65 -0.02 3.11 -16.80
C GLU A 65 -0.13 1.95 -17.79
N ARG A 66 0.99 1.60 -18.45
CA ARG A 66 1.02 0.48 -19.39
C ARG A 66 0.78 -0.86 -18.70
N GLU A 67 1.36 -1.08 -17.53
CA GLU A 67 1.15 -2.29 -16.73
C GLU A 67 -0.31 -2.43 -16.28
N ALA A 68 -0.93 -1.34 -15.79
CA ALA A 68 -2.34 -1.33 -15.43
C ALA A 68 -3.25 -1.68 -16.62
N MET A 69 -2.97 -1.13 -17.81
CA MET A 69 -3.73 -1.47 -19.02
C MET A 69 -3.53 -2.92 -19.45
N LEU A 70 -2.30 -3.43 -19.36
CA LEU A 70 -2.00 -4.83 -19.65
C LEU A 70 -2.74 -5.76 -18.70
N ASP A 71 -2.83 -5.42 -17.43
CA ASP A 71 -3.52 -6.23 -16.43
C ASP A 71 -5.02 -6.29 -16.67
N ILE A 72 -5.66 -5.18 -17.06
CA ILE A 72 -7.07 -5.16 -17.48
C ILE A 72 -7.30 -6.10 -18.67
N TYR A 73 -6.43 -6.03 -19.68
CA TYR A 73 -6.57 -6.88 -20.87
C TYR A 73 -6.27 -8.35 -20.58
N LYS A 74 -5.27 -8.65 -19.76
CA LYS A 74 -4.99 -10.01 -19.28
C LYS A 74 -6.17 -10.60 -18.52
N ALA A 75 -6.80 -9.82 -17.65
CA ALA A 75 -8.01 -10.23 -16.92
C ALA A 75 -9.17 -10.53 -17.89
N ALA A 76 -9.39 -9.68 -18.89
CA ALA A 76 -10.41 -9.91 -19.91
C ALA A 76 -10.16 -11.18 -20.76
N LEU A 77 -8.88 -11.53 -20.97
CA LEU A 77 -8.47 -12.73 -21.71
C LEU A 77 -8.30 -13.97 -20.82
N GLY A 78 -8.54 -13.87 -19.50
CA GLY A 78 -8.35 -14.98 -18.55
C GLY A 78 -6.88 -15.37 -18.29
N MET A 79 -5.92 -14.53 -18.69
CA MET A 79 -4.48 -14.74 -18.52
C MET A 79 -4.01 -14.18 -17.17
N LEU A 80 -4.38 -14.87 -16.08
CA LEU A 80 -4.16 -14.46 -14.69
C LEU A 80 -2.81 -14.91 -14.10
N ASP A 81 -1.91 -15.44 -14.91
CA ASP A 81 -0.65 -16.12 -14.55
C ASP A 81 0.50 -15.19 -14.08
N GLY A 82 0.19 -14.00 -13.58
CA GLY A 82 1.21 -13.09 -13.02
C GLY A 82 0.69 -11.75 -12.51
N THR A 83 -0.62 -11.51 -12.60
CA THR A 83 -1.26 -10.31 -12.08
C THR A 83 -1.53 -10.48 -10.58
N PRO A 84 -1.54 -9.41 -9.76
CA PRO A 84 -1.97 -9.51 -8.37
C PRO A 84 -3.37 -10.15 -8.28
N LEU A 85 -4.32 -9.75 -9.14
CA LEU A 85 -5.65 -10.34 -9.24
C LEU A 85 -5.63 -11.86 -9.51
N GLY A 86 -4.67 -12.32 -10.31
CA GLY A 86 -4.52 -13.71 -10.65
C GLY A 86 -3.85 -14.58 -9.60
N ARG A 87 -2.92 -14.00 -8.82
CA ARG A 87 -2.44 -14.65 -7.59
C ARG A 87 -3.61 -14.91 -6.64
N TRP A 88 -4.47 -13.91 -6.41
CA TRP A 88 -5.67 -14.06 -5.60
C TRP A 88 -6.65 -15.11 -6.16
N ALA A 89 -6.83 -15.17 -7.48
CA ALA A 89 -7.70 -16.16 -8.12
C ALA A 89 -7.14 -17.60 -8.00
N VAL A 90 -5.84 -17.80 -8.23
CA VAL A 90 -5.17 -19.09 -8.04
C VAL A 90 -5.22 -19.52 -6.56
N GLU A 91 -5.03 -18.58 -5.64
CA GLU A 91 -5.12 -18.84 -4.20
C GLU A 91 -6.52 -19.30 -3.78
N ARG A 92 -7.58 -18.69 -4.33
CA ARG A 92 -8.97 -19.14 -4.09
C ARG A 92 -9.28 -20.52 -4.66
N VAL A 93 -8.79 -20.86 -5.85
CA VAL A 93 -9.04 -22.16 -6.49
C VAL A 93 -8.21 -23.28 -5.84
N SER A 94 -7.02 -22.95 -5.32
CA SER A 94 -6.11 -23.92 -4.72
C SER A 94 -6.41 -24.20 -3.24
N LYS A 95 -7.16 -23.33 -2.56
CA LYS A 95 -7.57 -23.52 -1.16
C LYS A 95 -8.83 -24.41 -1.16
N PRO A 96 -8.78 -25.66 -0.66
CA PRO A 96 -10.00 -26.46 -0.52
C PRO A 96 -10.97 -25.73 0.41
N GLU A 97 -12.24 -25.66 0.01
CA GLU A 97 -13.33 -25.03 0.76
C GLU A 97 -13.51 -25.70 2.12
N ASP A 98 -12.78 -25.23 3.13
CA ASP A 98 -13.12 -25.40 4.54
C ASP A 98 -12.32 -24.39 5.37
N GLN A 99 -12.80 -23.13 5.38
CA GLN A 99 -12.61 -22.15 6.45
C GLN A 99 -13.36 -20.84 6.13
N PRO A 100 -14.20 -20.32 7.05
CA PRO A 100 -14.94 -19.08 6.84
C PRO A 100 -14.00 -17.87 6.78
N GLU A 101 -14.31 -16.99 5.84
CA GLU A 101 -13.49 -15.88 5.36
C GLU A 101 -13.32 -14.77 6.43
N GLN A 102 -12.07 -14.33 6.65
CA GLN A 102 -11.76 -13.06 7.31
C GLN A 102 -11.24 -12.10 6.25
N ASP A 103 -12.03 -11.07 5.93
CA ASP A 103 -11.63 -9.94 5.11
C ASP A 103 -10.44 -9.22 5.76
N HIS A 104 -9.25 -9.35 5.18
CA HIS A 104 -8.10 -8.52 5.51
C HIS A 104 -7.65 -7.76 4.26
N CYS A 105 -7.87 -6.45 4.28
CA CYS A 105 -7.21 -5.53 3.35
C CYS A 105 -5.70 -5.52 3.66
N PRO A 106 -4.80 -5.72 2.69
CA PRO A 106 -3.37 -5.73 2.97
C PRO A 106 -2.84 -4.29 2.91
N ASP A 107 -2.25 -3.83 4.02
CA ASP A 107 -1.34 -2.68 4.03
C ASP A 107 0.09 -3.17 4.31
N ASP A 108 1.00 -2.59 3.55
CA ASP A 108 2.44 -2.81 3.39
C ASP A 108 3.30 -3.21 4.62
N ALA A 109 4.15 -4.24 4.47
CA ALA A 109 5.57 -4.24 4.91
C ALA A 109 6.34 -5.53 4.52
N ALA A 110 7.59 -5.34 4.09
CA ALA A 110 8.56 -6.37 3.67
C ALA A 110 9.13 -7.21 4.85
N PRO A 111 9.81 -8.35 4.59
CA PRO A 111 10.17 -9.33 5.60
C PRO A 111 11.55 -9.08 6.21
N ASP A 112 11.70 -9.36 7.49
CA ASP A 112 13.01 -9.56 8.11
C ASP A 112 13.10 -10.96 8.71
N ALA A 113 14.21 -11.62 8.39
CA ALA A 113 14.55 -12.95 8.83
C ALA A 113 15.61 -12.83 9.91
N THR A 114 15.39 -13.42 11.08
CA THR A 114 16.49 -13.98 11.87
C THR A 114 15.95 -14.94 12.93
N ASP A 115 16.40 -16.18 12.75
CA ASP A 115 16.84 -17.19 13.71
C ASP A 115 16.33 -17.21 15.16
N GLN A 116 15.85 -18.42 15.47
CA GLN A 116 15.80 -19.18 16.72
C GLN A 116 16.57 -18.64 17.94
N GLU A 117 15.93 -18.76 19.11
CA GLU A 117 16.40 -19.43 20.35
C GLU A 117 15.85 -18.69 21.58
N ASP A 118 14.94 -19.35 22.32
CA ASP A 118 15.08 -19.62 23.76
C ASP A 118 13.77 -20.17 24.34
N ALA A 119 13.82 -21.43 24.75
CA ALA A 119 12.82 -22.05 25.60
C ALA A 119 13.07 -21.61 27.05
N ALA A 120 12.67 -20.38 27.38
CA ALA A 120 12.62 -19.89 28.75
C ALA A 120 11.15 -19.75 29.19
N GLU A 121 10.75 -20.61 30.12
CA GLU A 121 9.58 -20.53 31.01
C GLU A 121 8.56 -19.43 30.69
N ARG A 122 7.61 -19.73 29.81
CA ARG A 122 6.52 -18.81 29.44
C ARG A 122 5.67 -18.59 30.69
N ALA A 123 5.82 -17.41 31.30
CA ALA A 123 4.97 -16.96 32.40
C ALA A 123 3.48 -17.19 32.06
N PRO A 124 2.65 -17.61 33.03
CA PRO A 124 1.24 -17.89 32.75
C PRO A 124 0.61 -16.63 32.16
N GLU A 125 -0.02 -16.77 30.99
CA GLU A 125 -0.70 -15.64 30.37
C GLU A 125 -1.72 -15.06 31.36
N PRO A 126 -1.82 -13.72 31.47
CA PRO A 126 -2.73 -13.10 32.41
C PRO A 126 -4.15 -13.58 32.13
N THR A 127 -4.81 -14.08 33.16
CA THR A 127 -6.18 -14.56 33.07
C THR A 127 -7.15 -13.38 32.89
N VAL A 128 -8.42 -13.68 32.60
CA VAL A 128 -9.48 -12.65 32.51
C VAL A 128 -9.64 -11.91 33.85
N GLU A 129 -9.41 -12.58 34.99
CA GLU A 129 -9.43 -11.96 36.31
C GLU A 129 -8.23 -11.03 36.52
N ASP A 130 -7.05 -11.42 36.04
CA ASP A 130 -5.87 -10.54 36.06
C ASP A 130 -6.10 -9.29 35.20
N ALA A 131 -6.78 -9.43 34.05
CA ALA A 131 -7.16 -8.31 33.19
C ALA A 131 -8.12 -7.33 33.89
N ARG A 132 -9.09 -7.83 34.66
CA ARG A 132 -9.96 -6.99 35.50
C ARG A 132 -9.16 -6.20 36.55
N ARG A 133 -8.24 -6.87 37.25
CA ARG A 133 -7.37 -6.21 38.24
C ARG A 133 -6.55 -5.09 37.58
N MET A 134 -5.92 -5.37 36.44
CA MET A 134 -5.17 -4.39 35.66
C MET A 134 -6.04 -3.19 35.23
N GLY A 135 -7.32 -3.41 34.91
CA GLY A 135 -8.26 -2.34 34.56
C GLY A 135 -8.52 -1.40 35.74
N THR A 136 -8.75 -1.94 36.93
CA THR A 136 -8.95 -1.14 38.15
C THR A 136 -7.69 -0.34 38.53
N GLU A 137 -6.50 -0.93 38.37
CA GLU A 137 -5.22 -0.27 38.67
C GLU A 137 -4.93 0.87 37.69
N ALA A 138 -5.24 0.67 36.41
CA ALA A 138 -5.09 1.71 35.40
C ALA A 138 -6.03 2.90 35.65
N ALA A 139 -7.25 2.64 36.12
CA ALA A 139 -8.20 3.67 36.54
C ALA A 139 -7.70 4.46 37.75
N GLN A 140 -7.17 3.78 38.79
CA GLN A 140 -6.55 4.43 39.95
C GLN A 140 -5.33 5.28 39.57
N ALA A 141 -4.54 4.81 38.60
CA ALA A 141 -3.38 5.52 38.07
C ALA A 141 -3.75 6.65 37.09
N ASN A 142 -5.04 6.95 36.91
CA ASN A 142 -5.57 7.97 36.02
C ASN A 142 -5.10 7.83 34.56
N LYS A 143 -4.86 6.58 34.11
CA LYS A 143 -4.50 6.27 32.73
C LYS A 143 -5.76 6.20 31.86
N PRO A 144 -5.73 6.66 30.60
CA PRO A 144 -6.89 6.60 29.71
C PRO A 144 -7.20 5.16 29.28
N VAL A 145 -8.47 4.89 28.93
CA VAL A 145 -8.93 3.57 28.41
C VAL A 145 -8.16 3.13 27.15
N THR A 146 -7.57 4.08 26.40
CA THR A 146 -6.70 3.81 25.24
C THR A 146 -5.39 3.11 25.60
N SER A 147 -5.04 3.05 26.90
CA SER A 147 -3.86 2.35 27.39
C SER A 147 -4.10 0.86 27.71
N ASN A 148 -5.26 0.31 27.33
CA ASN A 148 -5.56 -1.10 27.47
C ASN A 148 -4.51 -1.97 26.74
N PRO A 149 -3.81 -2.88 27.44
CA PRO A 149 -2.73 -3.68 26.86
C PRO A 149 -3.22 -4.86 26.00
N PHE A 150 -4.51 -5.18 25.99
CA PHE A 150 -5.05 -6.36 25.30
C PHE A 150 -5.52 -6.02 23.87
N PRO A 151 -5.28 -6.91 22.89
CA PRO A 151 -5.66 -6.68 21.49
C PRO A 151 -7.18 -6.67 21.30
N ALA A 152 -7.64 -6.01 20.24
CA ALA A 152 -9.05 -5.98 19.88
C ALA A 152 -9.59 -7.41 19.65
N ARG A 153 -10.84 -7.65 20.07
CA ARG A 153 -11.53 -8.97 20.04
C ARG A 153 -11.02 -10.01 21.07
N ASP A 154 -10.16 -9.65 22.01
CA ASP A 154 -9.81 -10.48 23.17
C ASP A 154 -10.83 -10.31 24.32
N ALA A 155 -11.24 -11.41 24.95
CA ALA A 155 -12.11 -11.40 26.13
C ALA A 155 -11.47 -10.67 27.33
N ARG A 156 -10.14 -10.68 27.44
CA ARG A 156 -9.37 -9.97 28.47
C ARG A 156 -9.49 -8.45 28.31
N ARG A 157 -9.58 -7.97 27.07
CA ARG A 157 -9.76 -6.54 26.76
C ARG A 157 -11.08 -6.02 27.32
N ALA A 158 -12.18 -6.76 27.08
CA ALA A 158 -13.49 -6.42 27.60
C ALA A 158 -13.53 -6.42 29.14
N ALA A 159 -12.85 -7.37 29.76
CA ALA A 159 -12.78 -7.46 31.22
C ALA A 159 -11.94 -6.33 31.85
N TRP A 160 -10.88 -5.88 31.18
CA TRP A 160 -10.10 -4.71 31.57
C TRP A 160 -10.91 -3.42 31.43
N ASP A 161 -11.59 -3.22 30.29
CA ASP A 161 -12.42 -2.04 30.01
C ASP A 161 -13.58 -1.94 31.02
N GLU A 162 -14.26 -3.06 31.30
CA GLU A 162 -15.33 -3.18 32.29
C GLU A 162 -14.87 -2.72 33.69
N ALA A 163 -13.71 -3.22 34.14
CA ALA A 163 -13.17 -2.90 35.45
C ALA A 163 -12.65 -1.45 35.56
N TRP A 164 -12.12 -0.90 34.48
CA TRP A 164 -11.68 0.49 34.39
C TRP A 164 -12.88 1.46 34.51
N CYS A 165 -13.97 1.19 33.78
CA CYS A 165 -15.19 2.00 33.82
C CYS A 165 -15.90 1.91 35.19
N GLN A 166 -15.99 0.71 35.77
CA GLN A 166 -16.60 0.51 37.09
C GLN A 166 -15.88 1.29 38.20
N HIS A 167 -14.55 1.44 38.10
CA HIS A 167 -13.76 2.14 39.12
C HIS A 167 -13.89 3.66 39.04
N LEU A 168 -13.92 4.24 37.83
CA LEU A 168 -14.08 5.69 37.65
C LEU A 168 -15.55 6.15 37.77
N GLY A 169 -16.50 5.22 37.89
CA GLY A 169 -17.94 5.53 37.92
C GLY A 169 -18.42 6.23 36.65
N SER A 170 -17.67 6.04 35.55
CA SER A 170 -17.77 6.74 34.27
C SER A 170 -17.86 5.68 33.18
N ASP A 171 -18.78 5.85 32.24
CA ASP A 171 -19.00 4.92 31.12
C ASP A 171 -17.88 4.97 30.06
N GLY A 172 -16.72 5.58 30.39
CA GLY A 172 -15.59 5.80 29.49
C GLY A 172 -15.88 6.74 28.30
N MET A 173 -17.09 7.31 28.25
CA MET A 173 -17.63 8.18 27.21
C MET A 173 -18.20 9.49 27.76
N ASP A 174 -17.79 9.92 28.95
CA ASP A 174 -18.25 11.18 29.53
C ASP A 174 -17.72 12.37 28.73
N ILE A 175 -18.65 13.05 28.05
CA ILE A 175 -18.36 14.31 27.35
C ILE A 175 -17.96 15.33 28.42
N PRO A 176 -16.78 15.96 28.33
CA PRO A 176 -16.35 16.98 29.29
C PRO A 176 -17.42 18.07 29.41
N ASP A 177 -17.66 18.60 30.62
CA ASP A 177 -18.71 19.60 30.86
C ASP A 177 -18.64 20.81 29.91
N ALA A 178 -17.43 21.18 29.47
CA ALA A 178 -17.19 22.25 28.49
C ALA A 178 -17.76 21.96 27.09
N LEU A 179 -17.97 20.68 26.76
CA LEU A 179 -18.44 20.19 25.46
C LEU A 179 -19.88 19.67 25.50
N LYS A 180 -20.51 19.65 26.68
CA LYS A 180 -21.93 19.30 26.80
C LYS A 180 -22.78 20.41 26.16
N PRO A 181 -23.68 20.09 25.22
CA PRO A 181 -24.51 21.09 24.55
C PRO A 181 -25.42 21.78 25.56
N THR A 182 -25.45 23.12 25.57
CA THR A 182 -26.34 23.87 26.46
C THR A 182 -27.80 23.73 26.00
N PRO A 183 -28.76 23.54 26.91
CA PRO A 183 -30.15 23.35 26.53
C PRO A 183 -30.72 24.64 25.92
N LYS A 184 -31.29 24.53 24.71
CA LYS A 184 -31.97 25.65 24.03
C LYS A 184 -33.13 26.15 24.90
N LYS A 185 -33.11 27.43 25.30
CA LYS A 185 -34.28 28.12 25.88
C LYS A 185 -35.47 28.01 24.92
N LYS A 186 -36.53 27.31 25.33
CA LYS A 186 -37.83 27.35 24.65
C LYS A 186 -38.38 28.78 24.78
N GLY A 187 -38.55 29.47 23.65
CA GLY A 187 -39.27 30.74 23.59
C GLY A 187 -40.74 30.56 23.99
N PRO A 188 -41.43 31.63 24.41
CA PRO A 188 -42.80 31.52 24.91
C PRO A 188 -43.77 31.07 23.80
N SER A 189 -44.58 30.05 24.08
CA SER A 189 -45.67 29.61 23.20
C SER A 189 -46.73 30.71 23.09
N PRO A 190 -47.33 30.92 21.90
CA PRO A 190 -48.52 31.75 21.76
C PRO A 190 -49.75 30.89 22.05
N GLU A 191 -50.49 31.22 23.09
CA GLU A 191 -51.83 30.68 23.31
C GLU A 191 -52.79 31.81 23.73
N ALA A 192 -54.06 31.64 23.34
CA ALA A 192 -55.23 32.48 23.60
C ALA A 192 -55.55 33.58 22.55
N ALA A 193 -56.11 33.15 21.42
CA ALA A 193 -57.17 33.89 20.74
C ALA A 193 -58.32 32.92 20.44
N GLY A 194 -59.46 33.16 21.08
CA GLY A 194 -60.75 32.53 20.74
C GLY A 194 -61.37 31.76 21.88
N GLU A 195 -62.18 32.44 22.70
CA GLU A 195 -63.57 32.07 23.05
C GLU A 195 -64.03 32.96 24.21
N ASP A 196 -64.81 34.01 23.91
CA ASP A 196 -65.80 34.58 24.83
C ASP A 196 -66.96 35.15 23.98
N GLU A 197 -68.15 34.63 24.30
CA GLU A 197 -69.56 34.97 23.98
C GLU A 197 -69.94 35.87 22.78
#